data_AF-R7W928-F1
#
_entry.id   AF-R7W928-F1
#
_cell.length_a   1.000
_cell.length_b   1.000
_cell.length_c   1.000
_cell.angle_alpha   90.00
_cell.angle_beta   90.00
_cell.angle_gamma   90.00
#
_symmetry.space_group_name_H-M   'P 1'
#
loop_
_entity.id
_entity.type
_entity.pdbx_description
1 polymer ?
#
loop_
_entity_poly.entity_id
_entity_poly.type
_entity_poly.pdbx_seq_one_letter_code
_entity_poly.pdbx_strand_id
1 'polypeptide(L)'
;MPCFRRATSIELDTCHLRLKPPPAGELPVLERLSLSGNIVDLGTMISRCPRLRVLSVTFRDADPDSLEAALASLEAAAALGLVVSLLRINHITIRSMRHSMGMYNIGVARFVSLLGAMARLSPQELVLTQGYQECYNVDLPRFDRTTSIEMNLYAVCFTVLPAGEFPALEKLSLEGCTIPDLCTLVTRCPRLRILRAAIDNHTDNLTVTVHSTSLQELYLDAHKDTECQGIDIVTPLLKQLNLKVKADMDLSVSIATPMVEKVSLRLSYTKFPLLFGFLSLESMRLETIECDKYKDVGLSNINDQEGASLQPPRIHVLVLNIFPYNIFHSGAALLNFADEMKKLLITNFSALELHLSTKGHVLGALMLRLLGMHQIRTAVQRLKVILSEWCRISQTSKCLEKCLCNEPKNWRSQSISLTHLEEVKIEGFSGGSSEIDFITMIQQLTGDHAICRRDHEEHDILGDEPT
;
A
#
# COMPACT_ATOMS: atom_id res chain seq x y z
N MET A 1 22.78 -4.21 34.37
CA MET A 1 23.53 -4.99 33.36
C MET A 1 24.60 -5.87 34.02
N PRO A 2 24.84 -7.10 33.53
CA PRO A 2 26.04 -7.87 33.86
C PRO A 2 27.30 -7.21 33.27
N CYS A 3 28.43 -7.25 33.99
CA CYS A 3 29.68 -6.61 33.55
C CYS A 3 30.54 -7.55 32.70
N PHE A 4 30.31 -7.59 31.39
CA PHE A 4 31.11 -8.39 30.46
C PHE A 4 32.42 -7.68 30.06
N ARG A 5 33.46 -7.75 30.90
CA ARG A 5 34.72 -6.99 30.74
C ARG A 5 35.50 -7.23 29.42
N ARG A 6 35.24 -8.34 28.73
CA ARG A 6 35.89 -8.69 27.45
C ARG A 6 34.99 -8.51 26.23
N ALA A 7 33.71 -8.19 26.43
CA ALA A 7 32.78 -8.05 25.32
C ALA A 7 33.03 -6.74 24.58
N THR A 8 33.24 -6.84 23.27
CA THR A 8 33.37 -5.71 22.35
C THR A 8 32.03 -5.32 21.72
N SER A 9 31.04 -6.20 21.81
CA SER A 9 29.66 -5.99 21.36
C SER A 9 28.69 -6.57 22.39
N ILE A 10 27.64 -5.82 22.72
CA ILE A 10 26.55 -6.26 23.59
C ILE A 10 25.21 -5.89 22.94
N GLU A 11 24.28 -6.83 22.93
CA GLU A 11 22.89 -6.61 22.55
C GLU A 11 21.98 -7.06 23.69
N LEU A 12 21.05 -6.20 24.09
CA LEU A 12 20.10 -6.44 25.17
C LEU A 12 18.72 -6.00 24.72
N ASP A 13 17.80 -6.95 24.58
CA ASP A 13 16.36 -6.67 24.52
C ASP A 13 15.73 -7.06 25.84
N THR A 14 15.30 -6.07 26.61
CA THR A 14 14.68 -6.27 27.90
C THR A 14 13.16 -6.18 27.86
N CYS A 15 12.56 -6.08 26.66
CA CYS A 15 11.13 -5.92 26.46
C CYS A 15 10.58 -4.77 27.33
N HIS A 16 9.82 -5.07 28.38
CA HIS A 16 9.25 -4.08 29.31
C HIS A 16 10.05 -3.91 30.62
N LEU A 17 11.14 -4.65 30.81
CA LEU A 17 11.99 -4.52 32.00
C LEU A 17 12.84 -3.26 31.91
N ARG A 18 12.97 -2.57 33.06
CA ARG A 18 13.81 -1.38 33.19
C ARG A 18 15.29 -1.73 33.14
N LEU A 19 15.99 -1.21 32.14
CA LEU A 19 17.43 -1.28 32.04
C LEU A 19 18.05 -0.24 32.95
N LYS A 20 18.80 -0.69 33.97
CA LYS A 20 19.64 0.16 34.81
C LYS A 20 21.11 0.04 34.40
N PRO A 21 21.89 1.14 34.55
CA PRO A 21 23.33 1.12 34.31
C PRO A 21 24.04 -0.01 35.10
N PRO A 22 25.08 -0.64 34.53
CA PRO A 22 25.91 -1.59 35.27
C PRO A 22 26.62 -0.89 36.46
N PRO A 23 26.88 -1.55 37.61
CA PRO A 23 27.68 -0.97 38.70
C PRO A 23 29.11 -0.59 38.25
N ALA A 24 29.78 0.31 38.97
CA ALA A 24 31.02 0.98 38.55
C ALA A 24 32.17 0.02 38.16
N GLY A 25 32.95 0.39 37.11
CA GLY A 25 34.12 -0.35 36.60
C GLY A 25 33.86 -1.21 35.35
N GLU A 26 32.97 -0.76 34.46
CA GLU A 26 33.28 -0.08 33.17
C GLU A 26 33.69 -1.05 32.06
N LEU A 27 32.87 -1.15 31.03
CA LEU A 27 33.01 -2.02 29.87
C LEU A 27 34.08 -1.40 28.95
N PRO A 28 35.38 -1.66 29.17
CA PRO A 28 36.44 -0.77 28.73
C PRO A 28 36.82 -1.00 27.26
N VAL A 29 36.41 -2.14 26.71
CA VAL A 29 36.65 -2.58 25.34
C VAL A 29 35.37 -2.61 24.52
N LEU A 30 34.23 -2.17 25.08
CA LEU A 30 32.95 -2.21 24.37
C LEU A 30 32.93 -1.14 23.29
N GLU A 31 32.78 -1.57 22.04
CA GLU A 31 32.75 -0.70 20.87
C GLU A 31 31.35 -0.57 20.29
N ARG A 32 30.50 -1.58 20.47
CA ARG A 32 29.12 -1.63 19.97
C ARG A 32 28.13 -1.99 21.07
N LEU A 33 27.03 -1.25 21.17
CA LEU A 33 25.97 -1.49 22.13
C LEU A 33 24.61 -1.37 21.46
N SER A 34 23.74 -2.36 21.66
CA SER A 34 22.34 -2.33 21.25
C SER A 34 21.45 -2.53 22.48
N LEU A 35 20.54 -1.59 22.71
CA LEU A 35 19.62 -1.60 23.85
C LEU A 35 18.18 -1.47 23.35
N SER A 36 17.30 -2.36 23.79
CA SER A 36 15.86 -2.30 23.55
C SER A 36 15.11 -2.45 24.87
N GLY A 37 14.18 -1.52 25.13
CA GLY A 37 13.25 -1.58 26.26
C GLY A 37 13.01 -0.22 26.93
N ASN A 38 12.67 -0.25 28.22
CA ASN A 38 12.55 0.96 29.04
C ASN A 38 13.92 1.33 29.62
N ILE A 39 14.66 2.13 28.87
CA ILE A 39 16.04 2.52 29.19
C ILE A 39 16.02 3.71 30.14
N VAL A 40 16.61 3.53 31.33
CA VAL A 40 16.73 4.59 32.33
C VAL A 40 18.18 5.02 32.44
N ASP A 41 18.42 6.33 32.45
CA ASP A 41 19.75 6.92 32.65
C ASP A 41 20.79 6.48 31.59
N LEU A 42 20.42 6.69 30.32
CA LEU A 42 21.29 6.38 29.18
C LEU A 42 22.62 7.14 29.23
N GLY A 43 22.63 8.37 29.75
CA GLY A 43 23.86 9.16 29.92
C GLY A 43 24.89 8.47 30.80
N THR A 44 24.47 7.93 31.95
CA THR A 44 25.36 7.15 32.82
C THR A 44 25.82 5.83 32.19
N MET A 45 25.01 5.23 31.29
CA MET A 45 25.45 4.05 30.54
C MET A 45 26.55 4.38 29.53
N ILE A 46 26.39 5.48 28.79
CA ILE A 46 27.37 5.92 27.79
C ILE A 46 28.69 6.30 28.45
N SER A 47 28.65 7.05 29.56
CA SER A 47 29.86 7.48 30.27
C SER A 47 30.70 6.32 30.82
N ARG A 48 30.10 5.14 31.04
CA ARG A 48 30.78 3.91 31.49
C ARG A 48 31.34 3.05 30.35
N CYS A 49 31.23 3.51 29.10
CA CYS A 49 31.67 2.81 27.91
C CYS A 49 32.62 3.70 27.06
N PRO A 50 33.86 3.94 27.50
CA PRO A 50 34.74 4.96 26.90
C PRO A 50 35.20 4.67 25.47
N ARG A 51 35.10 3.40 25.01
CA ARG A 51 35.43 3.00 23.64
C ARG A 51 34.21 2.80 22.75
N LEU A 52 33.02 3.18 23.22
CA LEU A 52 31.79 3.00 22.47
C LEU A 52 31.81 3.87 21.20
N ARG A 53 31.66 3.24 20.06
CA ARG A 53 31.65 3.89 18.74
C ARG A 53 30.30 3.82 18.06
N VAL A 54 29.55 2.75 18.31
CA VAL A 54 28.25 2.51 17.68
C VAL A 54 27.21 2.18 18.75
N LEU A 55 26.10 2.91 18.72
CA LEU A 55 24.98 2.71 19.63
C LEU A 55 23.66 2.56 18.85
N SER A 56 22.93 1.50 19.17
CA SER A 56 21.55 1.28 18.75
C SER A 56 20.65 1.34 19.99
N VAL A 57 19.59 2.15 19.93
CA VAL A 57 18.64 2.31 21.03
C VAL A 57 17.21 2.20 20.53
N THR A 58 16.43 1.35 21.19
CA THR A 58 14.99 1.20 21.01
C THR A 58 14.29 1.51 22.33
N PHE A 59 13.63 2.65 22.41
CA PHE A 59 12.80 3.02 23.54
C PHE A 59 11.41 2.38 23.37
N ARG A 60 10.97 1.62 24.38
CA ARG A 60 9.59 1.10 24.47
C ARG A 60 8.90 1.74 25.67
N ASP A 61 7.74 2.36 25.45
CA ASP A 61 6.92 2.97 26.49
C ASP A 61 7.68 4.04 27.32
N ALA A 62 8.55 4.82 26.67
CA ALA A 62 9.35 5.82 27.37
C ALA A 62 8.48 7.03 27.77
N ASP A 63 8.70 7.53 28.99
CA ASP A 63 8.14 8.82 29.36
C ASP A 63 8.88 9.96 28.64
N PRO A 64 8.17 11.02 28.23
CA PRO A 64 8.75 12.14 27.50
C PRO A 64 9.97 12.80 28.18
N ASP A 65 9.97 12.92 29.51
CA ASP A 65 11.06 13.56 30.26
C ASP A 65 12.33 12.71 30.18
N SER A 66 12.21 11.40 30.36
CA SER A 66 13.32 10.45 30.20
C SER A 66 13.83 10.41 28.76
N LEU A 67 12.94 10.54 27.78
CA LEU A 67 13.32 10.60 26.37
C LEU A 67 14.12 11.87 26.05
N GLU A 68 13.69 13.04 26.53
CA GLU A 68 14.43 14.30 26.37
C GLU A 68 15.83 14.22 27.01
N ALA A 69 15.93 13.71 28.23
CA ALA A 69 17.21 13.51 28.91
C ALA A 69 18.11 12.51 28.16
N ALA A 70 17.54 11.45 27.59
CA ALA A 70 18.27 10.48 26.79
C ALA A 70 18.76 11.06 25.46
N LEU A 71 17.94 11.84 24.76
CA LEU A 71 18.32 12.53 23.53
C LEU A 71 19.42 13.56 23.77
N ALA A 72 19.36 14.33 24.86
CA ALA A 72 20.43 15.25 25.25
C ALA A 72 21.76 14.52 25.52
N SER A 73 21.69 13.36 26.19
CA SER A 73 22.87 12.51 26.44
C SER A 73 23.46 11.94 25.15
N LEU A 74 22.59 11.51 24.21
CA LEU A 74 23.00 11.04 22.90
C LEU A 74 23.63 12.15 22.06
N GLU A 75 23.07 13.36 22.09
CA GLU A 75 23.60 14.53 21.38
C GLU A 75 25.01 14.88 21.89
N ALA A 76 25.21 14.90 23.22
CA ALA A 76 26.52 15.11 23.82
C ALA A 76 27.53 14.01 23.44
N ALA A 77 27.10 12.74 23.41
CA ALA A 77 27.96 11.63 23.03
C ALA A 77 28.31 11.62 21.54
N ALA A 78 27.35 12.00 20.68
CA ALA A 78 27.56 12.13 19.24
C ALA A 78 28.57 13.23 18.91
N ALA A 79 28.58 14.32 19.67
CA ALA A 79 29.61 15.37 19.58
C ALA A 79 31.03 14.85 19.88
N LEU A 80 31.17 13.76 20.64
CA LEU A 80 32.43 13.08 20.94
C LEU A 80 32.79 11.97 19.93
N GLY A 81 32.00 11.80 18.86
CA GLY A 81 32.24 10.83 17.80
C GLY A 81 31.47 9.51 17.94
N LEU A 82 30.51 9.42 18.85
CA LEU A 82 29.59 8.28 18.91
C LEU A 82 28.65 8.30 17.69
N VAL A 83 28.54 7.18 16.99
CA VAL A 83 27.55 6.99 15.91
C VAL A 83 26.31 6.33 16.49
N VAL A 84 25.16 7.01 16.39
CA VAL A 84 23.86 6.39 16.69
C VAL A 84 23.37 5.70 15.42
N SER A 85 23.53 4.38 15.36
CA SER A 85 23.16 3.58 14.18
C SER A 85 21.65 3.43 14.05
N LEU A 86 20.94 3.31 15.17
CA LEU A 86 19.48 3.23 15.20
C LEU A 86 18.95 4.01 16.41
N LEU A 87 18.01 4.90 16.14
CA LEU A 87 17.12 5.46 17.15
C LEU A 87 15.70 5.03 16.81
N ARG A 88 15.18 4.08 17.59
CA ARG A 88 13.78 3.65 17.51
C ARG A 88 13.03 4.11 18.76
N ILE A 89 11.88 4.71 18.56
CA ILE A 89 10.98 5.11 19.63
C ILE A 89 9.63 4.48 19.32
N ASN A 90 9.27 3.51 20.15
CA ASN A 90 7.97 2.88 20.16
C ASN A 90 7.22 3.42 21.36
N HIS A 91 6.08 4.06 21.13
CA HIS A 91 5.14 4.40 22.18
C HIS A 91 5.68 5.40 23.21
N ILE A 92 5.28 6.67 23.13
CA ILE A 92 5.60 7.68 24.14
C ILE A 92 4.48 7.70 25.19
N THR A 93 4.76 7.27 26.42
CA THR A 93 3.74 7.18 27.47
C THR A 93 3.72 8.42 28.36
N ILE A 94 2.57 9.06 28.54
CA ILE A 94 2.40 10.09 29.57
C ILE A 94 1.89 9.39 30.83
N ARG A 95 2.67 9.40 31.92
CA ARG A 95 2.26 8.83 33.20
C ARG A 95 1.15 9.67 33.85
N SER A 96 -0.01 9.08 34.12
CA SER A 96 -0.76 9.35 35.36
C SER A 96 -1.72 8.22 35.72
N MET A 97 -1.54 7.68 36.91
CA MET A 97 -2.32 6.57 37.48
C MET A 97 -3.48 7.10 38.34
N ARG A 98 -4.28 8.08 37.84
CA ARG A 98 -5.36 8.68 38.66
C ARG A 98 -6.71 8.97 38.02
N HIS A 99 -6.91 8.95 36.70
CA HIS A 99 -8.25 9.25 36.17
C HIS A 99 -8.67 8.34 35.01
N SER A 100 -9.79 7.66 35.25
CA SER A 100 -10.67 7.01 34.27
C SER A 100 -11.05 7.99 33.14
N MET A 101 -11.03 7.50 31.90
CA MET A 101 -11.57 8.12 30.67
C MET A 101 -11.00 9.48 30.23
N GLY A 102 -9.73 9.53 29.82
CA GLY A 102 -9.22 10.61 28.98
C GLY A 102 -7.97 10.19 28.22
N MET A 103 -8.00 10.25 26.88
CA MET A 103 -6.83 10.03 26.03
C MET A 103 -6.01 11.32 25.99
N TYR A 104 -4.76 11.30 26.49
CA TYR A 104 -3.93 12.51 26.58
C TYR A 104 -2.67 12.43 25.71
N ASN A 105 -2.35 13.55 25.09
CA ASN A 105 -1.37 13.75 24.03
C ASN A 105 -0.11 14.48 24.54
N ILE A 106 1.06 14.29 23.94
CA ILE A 106 2.32 14.93 24.40
C ILE A 106 2.35 16.43 24.13
N GLY A 107 1.45 16.91 23.27
CA GLY A 107 1.34 18.30 22.83
C GLY A 107 2.28 18.60 21.66
N VAL A 108 1.79 19.42 20.71
CA VAL A 108 2.52 19.79 19.47
C VAL A 108 3.91 20.33 19.79
N ALA A 109 4.01 21.28 20.73
CA ALA A 109 5.27 21.95 21.07
C ALA A 109 6.34 20.96 21.55
N ARG A 110 5.92 19.96 22.32
CA ARG A 110 6.82 18.92 22.84
C ARG A 110 7.24 17.94 21.75
N PHE A 111 6.29 17.55 20.89
CA PHE A 111 6.58 16.74 19.72
C PHE A 111 7.60 17.42 18.80
N VAL A 112 7.40 18.70 18.49
CA VAL A 112 8.34 19.50 17.69
C VAL A 112 9.71 19.58 18.34
N SER A 113 9.77 19.79 19.66
CA SER A 113 11.03 19.81 20.42
C SER A 113 11.79 18.47 20.31
N LEU A 114 11.09 17.35 20.50
CA LEU A 114 11.64 16.00 20.38
C LEU A 114 12.14 15.73 18.96
N LEU A 115 11.34 16.06 17.94
CA LEU A 115 11.71 15.86 16.55
C LEU A 115 12.94 16.71 16.16
N GLY A 116 13.03 17.94 16.66
CA GLY A 116 14.19 18.81 16.51
C GLY A 116 15.45 18.24 17.19
N ALA A 117 15.33 17.64 18.38
CA ALA A 117 16.45 16.98 19.04
C ALA A 117 16.95 15.75 18.26
N MET A 118 16.04 14.95 17.71
CA MET A 118 16.39 13.81 16.85
C MET A 118 17.08 14.27 15.56
N ALA A 119 16.65 15.40 14.99
CA ALA A 119 17.28 15.98 13.81
C ALA A 119 18.72 16.44 14.08
N ARG A 120 18.97 17.11 15.21
CA ARG A 120 20.34 17.48 15.63
C ARG A 120 21.23 16.26 15.87
N LEU A 121 20.66 15.20 16.43
CA LEU A 121 21.36 13.93 16.58
C LEU A 121 21.71 13.28 15.23
N SER A 122 20.79 13.39 14.25
CA SER A 122 20.90 12.80 12.90
C SER A 122 21.38 11.33 12.94
N PRO A 123 20.62 10.43 13.59
CA PRO A 123 20.96 9.00 13.65
C PRO A 123 21.00 8.41 12.23
N GLN A 124 21.74 7.32 12.02
CA GLN A 124 21.79 6.68 10.71
C GLN A 124 20.40 6.15 10.30
N GLU A 125 19.70 5.49 11.23
CA GLU A 125 18.32 5.04 11.08
C GLU A 125 17.42 5.65 12.17
N LEU A 126 16.33 6.28 11.75
CA LEU A 126 15.29 6.79 12.63
C LEU A 126 13.99 6.02 12.42
N VAL A 127 13.41 5.48 13.50
CA VAL A 127 12.12 4.81 13.48
C VAL A 127 11.22 5.38 14.58
N LEU A 128 10.09 5.96 14.19
CA LEU A 128 9.07 6.49 15.09
C LEU A 128 7.77 5.73 14.90
N THR A 129 7.30 5.03 15.93
CA THR A 129 6.03 4.31 15.89
C THR A 129 5.14 4.73 17.05
N GLN A 130 3.85 4.93 16.73
CA GLN A 130 2.70 5.17 17.61
C GLN A 130 2.21 6.64 17.73
N GLY A 131 1.07 6.91 17.06
CA GLY A 131 -0.26 7.05 17.70
C GLY A 131 -0.65 8.35 18.40
N TYR A 132 -0.62 9.49 17.72
CA TYR A 132 -1.34 10.69 18.16
C TYR A 132 -2.74 10.70 17.56
N GLN A 133 -3.79 10.81 18.37
CA GLN A 133 -5.16 10.88 17.82
C GLN A 133 -5.54 12.28 17.32
N GLU A 134 -4.64 13.26 17.40
CA GLU A 134 -4.88 14.63 16.94
C GLU A 134 -4.04 14.97 15.72
N CYS A 135 -4.60 15.81 14.85
CA CYS A 135 -3.91 16.30 13.67
C CYS A 135 -2.81 17.30 14.05
N TYR A 136 -1.56 17.00 13.72
CA TYR A 136 -0.41 17.88 13.98
C TYR A 136 0.16 18.45 12.69
N ASN A 137 0.09 19.77 12.56
CA ASN A 137 0.83 20.51 11.53
C ASN A 137 2.21 20.85 12.06
N VAL A 138 3.25 20.27 11.48
CA VAL A 138 4.63 20.48 11.90
C VAL A 138 5.56 20.61 10.70
N ASP A 139 6.71 21.24 10.93
CA ASP A 139 7.76 21.30 9.93
C ASP A 139 8.57 20.00 9.96
N LEU A 140 8.93 19.48 8.79
CA LEU A 140 9.85 18.35 8.71
C LEU A 140 11.28 18.87 8.95
N PRO A 141 11.99 18.47 10.01
CA PRO A 141 13.34 18.95 10.21
C PRO A 141 14.31 18.24 9.28
N ARG A 142 15.48 18.85 9.11
CA ARG A 142 16.54 18.34 8.26
C ARG A 142 17.39 17.32 9.01
N PHE A 143 17.60 16.16 8.38
CA PHE A 143 18.45 15.09 8.90
C PHE A 143 19.67 14.91 8.00
N ASP A 144 20.80 15.51 8.34
CA ASP A 144 21.95 15.62 7.44
C ASP A 144 22.66 14.28 7.17
N ARG A 145 22.68 13.40 8.17
CA ARG A 145 23.43 12.13 8.12
C ARG A 145 22.54 10.90 8.07
N THR A 146 21.23 11.08 8.21
CA THR A 146 20.27 9.97 8.28
C THR A 146 20.06 9.36 6.90
N THR A 147 20.21 8.04 6.81
CA THR A 147 20.02 7.27 5.58
C THR A 147 18.64 6.64 5.50
N SER A 148 17.98 6.41 6.64
CA SER A 148 16.63 5.82 6.70
C SER A 148 15.76 6.54 7.72
N ILE A 149 14.60 7.01 7.29
CA ILE A 149 13.55 7.56 8.14
C ILE A 149 12.30 6.72 7.95
N GLU A 150 11.77 6.19 9.05
CA GLU A 150 10.49 5.49 9.10
C GLU A 150 9.63 6.11 10.20
N MET A 151 8.51 6.69 9.81
CA MET A 151 7.51 7.25 10.72
C MET A 151 6.17 6.61 10.41
N ASN A 152 5.60 5.95 11.42
CA ASN A 152 4.22 5.48 11.41
C ASN A 152 3.48 6.26 12.51
N LEU A 153 2.93 7.40 12.12
CA LEU A 153 2.27 8.35 13.00
C LEU A 153 0.84 8.55 12.52
N TYR A 154 -0.07 8.82 13.43
CA TYR A 154 -1.47 9.05 13.09
C TYR A 154 -1.68 10.56 12.98
N ALA A 155 -2.18 11.01 11.81
CA ALA A 155 -2.58 12.39 11.56
C ALA A 155 -1.47 13.48 11.69
N VAL A 156 -0.24 13.24 11.22
CA VAL A 156 0.80 14.28 11.18
C VAL A 156 0.95 14.85 9.77
N CYS A 157 0.75 16.15 9.61
CA CYS A 157 0.90 16.87 8.35
C CYS A 157 2.21 17.66 8.35
N PHE A 158 3.14 17.32 7.46
CA PHE A 158 4.39 18.05 7.31
C PHE A 158 4.21 19.27 6.41
N THR A 159 3.92 20.43 7.01
CA THR A 159 3.51 21.63 6.26
C THR A 159 4.66 22.35 5.57
N VAL A 160 5.87 22.27 6.13
CA VAL A 160 7.06 22.94 5.57
C VAL A 160 8.20 21.95 5.43
N LEU A 161 8.83 21.96 4.25
CA LEU A 161 10.04 21.21 3.97
C LEU A 161 11.28 22.07 4.23
N PRO A 162 12.32 21.53 4.90
CA PRO A 162 13.47 22.31 5.33
C PRO A 162 14.30 22.75 4.13
N ALA A 163 14.88 23.95 4.18
CA ALA A 163 15.71 24.46 3.09
C ALA A 163 16.98 23.61 2.88
N GLY A 164 17.25 23.27 1.61
CA GLY A 164 18.39 22.45 1.19
C GLY A 164 18.04 20.98 0.95
N GLU A 165 19.06 20.19 0.65
CA GLU A 165 18.94 18.77 0.30
C GLU A 165 19.08 17.85 1.52
N PHE A 166 18.55 16.63 1.40
CA PHE A 166 18.82 15.49 2.27
C PHE A 166 19.88 14.59 1.60
N PRO A 167 21.18 14.86 1.80
CA PRO A 167 22.23 14.31 0.96
C PRO A 167 22.46 12.81 1.16
N ALA A 168 22.09 12.26 2.32
CA ALA A 168 22.33 10.88 2.70
C ALA A 168 21.08 10.00 2.64
N LEU A 169 19.87 10.58 2.53
CA LEU A 169 18.62 9.84 2.70
C LEU A 169 18.36 8.88 1.54
N GLU A 170 18.30 7.58 1.87
CA GLU A 170 18.05 6.49 0.92
C GLU A 170 16.64 5.90 1.07
N LYS A 171 16.09 5.89 2.29
CA LYS A 171 14.73 5.39 2.59
C LYS A 171 13.95 6.45 3.35
N LEU A 172 12.77 6.79 2.83
CA LEU A 172 11.79 7.62 3.51
C LEU A 172 10.44 6.89 3.51
N SER A 173 9.94 6.59 4.70
CA SER A 173 8.64 5.97 4.90
C SER A 173 7.84 6.79 5.91
N LEU A 174 6.72 7.35 5.45
CA LEU A 174 5.85 8.26 6.18
C LEU A 174 4.42 7.71 6.11
N GLU A 175 4.18 6.65 6.89
CA GLU A 175 2.87 6.01 6.99
C GLU A 175 1.99 6.78 7.97
N GLY A 176 0.77 7.13 7.53
CA GLY A 176 -0.17 7.91 8.33
C GLY A 176 0.19 9.40 8.49
N CYS A 177 1.35 9.83 7.98
CA CYS A 177 1.71 11.23 7.79
C CYS A 177 1.34 11.71 6.39
N THR A 178 1.20 13.02 6.22
CA THR A 178 0.91 13.65 4.92
C THR A 178 1.95 14.71 4.56
N ILE A 179 2.20 14.88 3.26
CA ILE A 179 3.12 15.86 2.72
C ILE A 179 2.40 16.63 1.60
N PRO A 180 2.36 17.97 1.64
CA PRO A 180 1.67 18.77 0.63
C PRO A 180 2.47 18.85 -0.69
N ASP A 181 3.80 18.89 -0.65
CA ASP A 181 4.66 19.03 -1.84
C ASP A 181 5.63 17.85 -1.99
N LEU A 182 5.13 16.77 -2.60
CA LEU A 182 5.92 15.57 -2.89
C LEU A 182 7.05 15.84 -3.90
N CYS A 183 6.81 16.69 -4.90
CA CYS A 183 7.76 16.96 -5.97
C CYS A 183 9.04 17.63 -5.42
N THR A 184 8.85 18.64 -4.57
CA THR A 184 9.98 19.32 -3.92
C THR A 184 10.73 18.39 -2.99
N LEU A 185 10.04 17.52 -2.24
CA LEU A 185 10.69 16.55 -1.36
C LEU A 185 11.59 15.58 -2.15
N VAL A 186 11.07 15.01 -3.23
CA VAL A 186 11.82 14.07 -4.09
C VAL A 186 13.04 14.76 -4.71
N THR A 187 12.88 16.00 -5.20
CA THR A 187 13.98 16.79 -5.77
C THR A 187 15.09 17.06 -4.76
N ARG A 188 14.74 17.20 -3.47
CA ARG A 188 15.69 17.42 -2.38
C ARG A 188 16.38 16.15 -1.88
N CYS A 189 16.01 14.96 -2.36
CA CYS A 189 16.55 13.68 -1.89
C CYS A 189 17.26 12.92 -3.03
N PRO A 190 18.47 13.33 -3.45
CA PRO A 190 19.14 12.79 -4.65
C PRO A 190 19.58 11.32 -4.55
N ARG A 191 19.62 10.75 -3.34
CA ARG A 191 19.97 9.35 -3.08
C ARG A 191 18.77 8.47 -2.73
N LEU A 192 17.55 9.01 -2.80
CA LEU A 192 16.36 8.30 -2.37
C LEU A 192 16.11 7.08 -3.25
N ARG A 193 16.03 5.91 -2.63
CA ARG A 193 15.76 4.61 -3.26
C ARG A 193 14.36 4.11 -2.94
N ILE A 194 13.88 4.36 -1.73
CA ILE A 194 12.57 3.89 -1.25
C ILE A 194 11.77 5.09 -0.74
N LEU A 195 10.58 5.29 -1.29
CA LEU A 195 9.62 6.29 -0.84
C LEU A 195 8.27 5.64 -0.53
N ARG A 196 7.79 5.81 0.70
CA ARG A 196 6.42 5.47 1.12
C ARG A 196 5.80 6.72 1.73
N ALA A 197 4.70 7.21 1.16
CA ALA A 197 4.04 8.42 1.66
C ALA A 197 2.54 8.39 1.34
N ALA A 198 1.76 9.11 2.16
CA ALA A 198 0.41 9.52 1.79
C ALA A 198 0.43 11.00 1.37
N ILE A 199 -0.36 11.33 0.35
CA ILE A 199 -0.51 12.70 -0.14
C ILE A 199 -1.84 13.22 0.39
N ASP A 200 -1.78 14.41 0.97
CA ASP A 200 -2.96 15.18 1.34
C ASP A 200 -2.74 16.59 0.83
N ASN A 201 -3.39 16.88 -0.30
CA ASN A 201 -3.40 18.20 -0.86
C ASN A 201 -4.85 18.67 -0.86
N HIS A 202 -5.20 19.52 0.10
CA HIS A 202 -6.54 20.09 0.22
C HIS A 202 -6.89 21.09 -0.90
N THR A 203 -6.01 21.29 -1.89
CA THR A 203 -6.34 22.10 -3.07
C THR A 203 -7.17 21.29 -4.05
N ASP A 204 -8.16 21.91 -4.68
CA ASP A 204 -9.11 21.28 -5.61
C ASP A 204 -8.47 20.55 -6.83
N ASN A 205 -7.18 20.76 -7.11
CA ASN A 205 -6.46 20.21 -8.25
C ASN A 205 -5.21 19.44 -7.81
N LEU A 206 -5.37 18.24 -7.24
CA LEU A 206 -4.24 17.40 -6.87
C LEU A 206 -3.56 16.83 -8.12
N THR A 207 -2.25 17.05 -8.24
CA THR A 207 -1.38 16.46 -9.27
C THR A 207 -0.22 15.71 -8.61
N VAL A 208 -0.09 14.43 -8.89
CA VAL A 208 0.99 13.59 -8.37
C VAL A 208 2.18 13.67 -9.34
N THR A 209 3.22 14.41 -8.95
CA THR A 209 4.46 14.53 -9.75
C THR A 209 5.63 13.92 -9.01
N VAL A 210 6.31 12.94 -9.63
CA VAL A 210 7.50 12.29 -9.07
C VAL A 210 8.56 12.12 -10.15
N HIS A 211 9.59 12.95 -10.10
CA HIS A 211 10.76 12.85 -10.99
C HIS A 211 11.98 12.49 -10.15
N SER A 212 12.53 11.29 -10.35
CA SER A 212 13.72 10.85 -9.63
C SER A 212 14.55 9.88 -10.46
N THR A 213 15.86 10.06 -10.45
CA THR A 213 16.80 9.17 -11.15
C THR A 213 17.31 8.03 -10.28
N SER A 214 17.08 8.06 -8.96
CA SER A 214 17.62 7.07 -8.00
C SER A 214 16.56 6.13 -7.43
N LEU A 215 15.29 6.48 -7.54
CA LEU A 215 14.19 5.77 -6.88
C LEU A 215 13.98 4.37 -7.48
N GLN A 216 13.88 3.37 -6.60
CA GLN A 216 13.70 1.96 -6.93
C GLN A 216 12.35 1.41 -6.44
N GLU A 217 11.82 1.96 -5.35
CA GLU A 217 10.52 1.59 -4.80
C GLU A 217 9.69 2.83 -4.47
N LEU A 218 8.45 2.86 -4.97
CA LEU A 218 7.51 3.96 -4.75
C LEU A 218 6.18 3.42 -4.26
N TYR A 219 5.73 3.89 -3.10
CA TYR A 219 4.43 3.62 -2.52
C TYR A 219 3.74 4.94 -2.20
N LEU A 220 2.65 5.24 -2.90
CA LEU A 220 1.89 6.48 -2.72
C LEU A 220 0.41 6.18 -2.49
N ASP A 221 -0.13 6.77 -1.43
CA ASP A 221 -1.57 6.79 -1.15
C ASP A 221 -2.12 8.22 -1.29
N ALA A 222 -2.78 8.48 -2.41
CA ALA A 222 -3.49 9.71 -2.74
C ALA A 222 -5.00 9.46 -2.83
N HIS A 223 -5.54 8.55 -2.00
CA HIS A 223 -6.95 8.14 -2.06
C HIS A 223 -7.87 8.89 -1.08
N LYS A 224 -7.34 9.65 -0.12
CA LYS A 224 -8.14 10.14 1.02
C LYS A 224 -9.15 11.23 0.64
N ASP A 225 -8.68 12.45 0.43
CA ASP A 225 -9.58 13.61 0.52
C ASP A 225 -9.91 14.21 -0.85
N THR A 226 -8.90 14.42 -1.70
CA THR A 226 -9.03 15.17 -2.96
C THR A 226 -8.97 14.28 -4.20
N GLU A 227 -9.75 14.62 -5.24
CA GLU A 227 -9.67 14.01 -6.57
C GLU A 227 -8.37 14.43 -7.28
N CYS A 228 -7.67 13.46 -7.85
CA CYS A 228 -6.44 13.65 -8.60
C CYS A 228 -6.75 13.86 -10.08
N GLN A 229 -6.21 14.93 -10.66
CA GLN A 229 -6.40 15.31 -12.07
C GLN A 229 -5.21 14.93 -12.95
N GLY A 230 -4.04 14.67 -12.36
CA GLY A 230 -2.86 14.31 -13.12
C GLY A 230 -1.85 13.47 -12.36
N ILE A 231 -1.27 12.50 -13.04
CA ILE A 231 -0.16 11.68 -12.57
C ILE A 231 0.97 11.84 -13.57
N ASP A 232 2.13 12.30 -13.11
CA ASP A 232 3.36 12.36 -13.89
C ASP A 232 4.54 11.76 -13.10
N ILE A 233 4.93 10.54 -13.46
CA ILE A 233 6.00 9.79 -12.77
C ILE A 233 7.10 9.45 -13.76
N VAL A 234 8.29 10.00 -13.55
CA VAL A 234 9.48 9.75 -14.34
C VAL A 234 10.56 9.19 -13.42
N THR A 235 10.66 7.86 -13.36
CA THR A 235 11.60 7.16 -12.48
C THR A 235 12.22 5.94 -13.19
N PRO A 236 13.33 6.12 -13.93
CA PRO A 236 13.85 5.10 -14.84
C PRO A 236 14.34 3.82 -14.16
N LEU A 237 14.78 3.91 -12.89
CA LEU A 237 15.28 2.77 -12.12
C LEU A 237 14.22 2.11 -11.22
N LEU A 238 12.95 2.51 -11.34
CA LEU A 238 11.87 2.02 -10.51
C LEU A 238 11.61 0.53 -10.78
N LYS A 239 11.66 -0.29 -9.73
CA LYS A 239 11.38 -1.73 -9.77
C LYS A 239 9.99 -2.05 -9.23
N GLN A 240 9.55 -1.30 -8.22
CA GLN A 240 8.24 -1.49 -7.58
C GLN A 240 7.44 -0.20 -7.55
N LEU A 241 6.21 -0.26 -8.04
CA LEU A 241 5.24 0.82 -8.02
C LEU A 241 3.97 0.38 -7.30
N ASN A 242 3.61 1.05 -6.21
CA ASN A 242 2.30 0.97 -5.58
C ASN A 242 1.69 2.38 -5.54
N LEU A 243 0.58 2.57 -6.24
CA LEU A 243 -0.06 3.87 -6.38
C LEU A 243 -1.56 3.70 -6.20
N LYS A 244 -2.12 4.31 -5.16
CA LYS A 244 -3.56 4.38 -4.91
C LYS A 244 -4.02 5.82 -5.08
N VAL A 245 -4.99 6.05 -5.96
CA VAL A 245 -5.42 7.39 -6.35
C VAL A 245 -6.94 7.44 -6.38
N LYS A 246 -7.49 8.50 -5.77
CA LYS A 246 -8.87 8.92 -6.00
C LYS A 246 -8.89 9.75 -7.28
N ALA A 247 -9.36 9.17 -8.38
CA ALA A 247 -9.23 9.73 -9.73
C ALA A 247 -10.39 10.67 -10.06
N ASP A 248 -10.06 11.85 -10.59
CA ASP A 248 -11.02 12.66 -11.32
C ASP A 248 -11.35 12.02 -12.69
N MET A 249 -12.48 12.42 -13.26
CA MET A 249 -12.92 11.97 -14.58
C MET A 249 -11.94 12.32 -15.70
N ASP A 250 -11.32 13.49 -15.62
CA ASP A 250 -10.39 14.00 -16.63
C ASP A 250 -8.92 13.69 -16.28
N LEU A 251 -8.70 12.67 -15.43
CA LEU A 251 -7.37 12.25 -15.00
C LEU A 251 -6.43 12.01 -16.19
N SER A 252 -5.34 12.77 -16.22
CA SER A 252 -4.20 12.55 -17.13
C SER A 252 -3.17 11.64 -16.47
N VAL A 253 -2.65 10.65 -17.20
CA VAL A 253 -1.65 9.71 -16.68
C VAL A 253 -0.45 9.63 -17.61
N SER A 254 0.72 9.99 -17.10
CA SER A 254 2.04 9.89 -17.73
C SER A 254 2.95 9.17 -16.75
N ILE A 255 3.35 7.94 -17.05
CA ILE A 255 4.28 7.22 -16.19
C ILE A 255 5.36 6.56 -17.06
N ALA A 256 6.60 6.99 -16.87
CA ALA A 256 7.79 6.54 -17.58
C ALA A 256 8.71 5.77 -16.62
N THR A 257 8.45 4.47 -16.51
CA THR A 257 9.12 3.58 -15.55
C THR A 257 9.50 2.23 -16.20
N PRO A 258 10.50 2.22 -17.11
CA PRO A 258 10.83 1.07 -17.97
C PRO A 258 11.34 -0.18 -17.23
N MET A 259 11.84 -0.04 -16.00
CA MET A 259 12.39 -1.15 -15.20
C MET A 259 11.37 -1.74 -14.21
N VAL A 260 10.10 -1.31 -14.27
CA VAL A 260 9.10 -1.73 -13.29
C VAL A 260 8.72 -3.18 -13.48
N GLU A 261 8.78 -3.86 -12.35
CA GLU A 261 8.78 -5.31 -12.24
C GLU A 261 7.56 -5.78 -11.42
N LYS A 262 7.14 -4.95 -10.46
CA LYS A 262 5.94 -5.13 -9.65
C LYS A 262 5.11 -3.86 -9.67
N VAL A 263 3.85 -3.97 -10.11
CA VAL A 263 2.87 -2.88 -10.14
C VAL A 263 1.67 -3.22 -9.27
N SER A 264 1.21 -2.24 -8.51
CA SER A 264 -0.10 -2.17 -7.89
C SER A 264 -0.64 -0.76 -8.11
N LEU A 265 -1.39 -0.55 -9.18
CA LEU A 265 -2.06 0.72 -9.50
C LEU A 265 -3.54 0.58 -9.17
N ARG A 266 -4.10 1.51 -8.39
CA ARG A 266 -5.54 1.57 -8.06
C ARG A 266 -6.05 2.97 -8.36
N LEU A 267 -7.00 3.05 -9.29
CA LEU A 267 -7.75 4.25 -9.61
C LEU A 267 -9.18 4.06 -9.09
N SER A 268 -9.64 4.91 -8.18
CA SER A 268 -11.00 4.89 -7.63
C SER A 268 -11.75 6.14 -8.05
N TYR A 269 -12.95 6.00 -8.62
CA TYR A 269 -13.77 7.12 -9.11
C TYR A 269 -14.90 7.43 -8.13
N THR A 270 -15.03 8.70 -7.77
CA THR A 270 -16.08 9.22 -6.87
C THR A 270 -17.40 9.48 -7.59
N LYS A 271 -17.31 9.96 -8.83
CA LYS A 271 -18.46 10.31 -9.70
C LYS A 271 -19.03 9.09 -10.43
N PHE A 272 -18.44 7.91 -10.21
CA PHE A 272 -18.96 6.61 -10.64
C PHE A 272 -19.37 6.58 -12.11
N PRO A 273 -18.42 6.82 -13.03
CA PRO A 273 -18.74 7.08 -14.41
C PRO A 273 -19.37 5.91 -15.13
N LEU A 274 -20.21 6.24 -16.10
CA LEU A 274 -21.02 5.28 -16.81
C LEU A 274 -20.20 4.53 -17.86
N LEU A 275 -19.93 3.27 -17.59
CA LEU A 275 -19.63 2.25 -18.58
C LEU A 275 -20.91 1.86 -19.32
N PHE A 276 -20.86 1.98 -20.64
CA PHE A 276 -21.92 1.52 -21.55
C PHE A 276 -23.32 2.12 -21.27
N GLY A 277 -23.39 3.23 -20.51
CA GLY A 277 -24.60 4.02 -20.27
C GLY A 277 -25.43 3.67 -19.02
N PHE A 278 -25.07 2.64 -18.27
CA PHE A 278 -25.89 2.17 -17.12
C PHE A 278 -25.11 1.40 -16.04
N LEU A 279 -23.82 1.14 -16.26
CA LEU A 279 -22.95 0.53 -15.26
C LEU A 279 -21.98 1.58 -14.79
N SER A 280 -21.70 1.62 -13.52
CA SER A 280 -20.74 2.53 -12.94
C SER A 280 -19.45 1.80 -12.63
N LEU A 281 -18.33 2.37 -13.07
CA LEU A 281 -17.00 1.92 -12.66
C LEU A 281 -16.68 2.54 -11.30
N GLU A 282 -16.52 1.72 -10.27
CA GLU A 282 -16.08 2.18 -8.95
C GLU A 282 -14.57 2.36 -8.93
N SER A 283 -13.85 1.33 -9.36
CA SER A 283 -12.40 1.34 -9.38
C SER A 283 -11.84 0.40 -10.42
N MET A 284 -10.64 0.75 -10.86
CA MET A 284 -9.82 -0.01 -11.79
C MET A 284 -8.47 -0.26 -11.13
N ARG A 285 -8.02 -1.51 -11.11
CA ARG A 285 -6.75 -1.90 -10.50
C ARG A 285 -5.91 -2.74 -11.43
N LEU A 286 -4.61 -2.49 -11.45
CA LEU A 286 -3.62 -3.36 -12.08
C LEU A 286 -2.67 -3.85 -11.01
N GLU A 287 -2.66 -5.15 -10.75
CA GLU A 287 -1.87 -5.78 -9.69
C GLU A 287 -0.96 -6.86 -10.27
N THR A 288 0.28 -6.93 -9.80
CA THR A 288 1.22 -7.99 -10.16
C THR A 288 1.16 -9.08 -9.10
N ILE A 289 0.79 -10.28 -9.51
CA ILE A 289 0.70 -11.44 -8.63
C ILE A 289 1.81 -12.42 -9.00
N GLU A 290 2.51 -12.90 -7.98
CA GLU A 290 3.45 -14.03 -8.12
C GLU A 290 2.63 -15.32 -8.14
N CYS A 291 2.68 -16.06 -9.25
CA CYS A 291 1.88 -17.28 -9.36
C CYS A 291 2.63 -18.46 -8.73
N ASP A 292 2.30 -18.80 -7.48
CA ASP A 292 2.85 -19.98 -6.79
C ASP A 292 2.38 -21.33 -7.40
N LYS A 293 1.40 -21.31 -8.34
CA LYS A 293 0.83 -22.51 -8.98
C LYS A 293 1.86 -23.39 -9.74
N TYR A 294 3.10 -22.92 -9.96
CA TYR A 294 4.15 -23.69 -10.65
C TYR A 294 5.18 -24.36 -9.72
N LYS A 295 5.07 -24.22 -8.39
CA LYS A 295 5.93 -25.01 -7.48
C LYS A 295 5.49 -26.46 -7.35
N ASP A 296 4.23 -26.78 -7.67
CA ASP A 296 3.62 -28.07 -7.34
C ASP A 296 3.50 -29.06 -8.53
N VAL A 297 3.97 -28.69 -9.73
CA VAL A 297 3.90 -29.55 -10.94
C VAL A 297 5.28 -30.15 -11.30
N GLY A 298 6.30 -29.96 -10.46
CA GLY A 298 7.69 -30.34 -10.73
C GLY A 298 8.32 -31.41 -9.83
N LEU A 299 7.56 -32.12 -9.00
CA LEU A 299 8.08 -33.24 -8.20
C LEU A 299 7.54 -34.59 -8.70
N SER A 300 7.89 -34.93 -9.94
CA SER A 300 8.16 -36.34 -10.25
C SER A 300 9.30 -36.42 -11.27
N ASN A 301 10.46 -36.80 -10.76
CA ASN A 301 11.60 -37.39 -11.47
C ASN A 301 12.35 -36.47 -12.45
N ILE A 302 13.56 -36.04 -12.06
CA ILE A 302 14.85 -36.55 -12.59
C ILE A 302 16.00 -35.78 -11.89
N ASN A 303 17.06 -36.52 -11.60
CA ASN A 303 18.25 -36.15 -10.84
C ASN A 303 19.02 -34.93 -11.41
N ASP A 304 19.61 -34.18 -10.48
CA ASP A 304 20.85 -33.39 -10.54
C ASP A 304 21.22 -32.69 -11.87
N GLN A 305 21.13 -31.34 -11.89
CA GLN A 305 22.31 -30.44 -11.96
C GLN A 305 21.90 -28.96 -12.08
N GLU A 306 22.60 -28.12 -11.30
CA GLU A 306 22.86 -26.68 -11.47
C GLU A 306 21.76 -25.69 -11.89
N GLY A 307 21.41 -24.81 -10.94
CA GLY A 307 21.68 -23.39 -11.13
C GLY A 307 20.77 -22.58 -12.04
N ALA A 308 19.51 -22.34 -11.63
CA ALA A 308 18.83 -21.08 -11.91
C ALA A 308 17.77 -20.84 -10.83
N SER A 309 17.85 -19.72 -10.10
CA SER A 309 16.72 -19.26 -9.28
C SER A 309 15.59 -18.87 -10.24
N LEU A 310 14.72 -19.81 -10.60
CA LEU A 310 13.53 -19.53 -11.38
C LEU A 310 12.58 -18.71 -10.48
N GLN A 311 12.62 -17.38 -10.64
CA GLN A 311 11.59 -16.52 -10.07
C GLN A 311 10.23 -16.98 -10.64
N PRO A 312 9.17 -17.09 -9.81
CA PRO A 312 7.87 -17.53 -10.29
C PRO A 312 7.36 -16.61 -11.40
N PRO A 313 6.62 -17.14 -12.40
CA PRO A 313 6.05 -16.32 -13.46
C PRO A 313 5.14 -15.26 -12.84
N ARG A 314 5.40 -14.00 -13.17
CA ARG A 314 4.63 -12.85 -12.70
C ARG A 314 3.46 -12.65 -13.65
N ILE A 315 2.26 -12.58 -13.09
CA ILE A 315 1.03 -12.36 -13.84
C ILE A 315 0.53 -10.97 -13.46
N HIS A 316 0.27 -10.13 -14.46
CA HIS A 316 -0.44 -8.89 -14.23
C HIS A 316 -1.94 -9.14 -14.35
N VAL A 317 -2.68 -8.77 -13.30
CA VAL A 317 -4.11 -8.94 -13.16
C VAL A 317 -4.78 -7.58 -13.20
N LEU A 318 -5.70 -7.41 -14.15
CA LEU A 318 -6.60 -6.27 -14.19
C LEU A 318 -7.84 -6.60 -13.37
N VAL A 319 -8.13 -5.83 -12.32
CA VAL A 319 -9.32 -5.96 -11.50
C VAL A 319 -10.26 -4.79 -11.75
N LEU A 320 -11.50 -5.06 -12.12
CA LEU A 320 -12.54 -4.05 -12.34
C LEU A 320 -13.68 -4.23 -11.33
N ASN A 321 -14.00 -3.17 -10.59
CA ASN A 321 -15.17 -3.13 -9.72
C ASN A 321 -16.30 -2.37 -10.40
N ILE A 322 -17.38 -3.07 -10.73
CA ILE A 322 -18.50 -2.53 -11.51
C ILE A 322 -19.81 -2.76 -10.77
N PHE A 323 -20.63 -1.72 -10.69
CA PHE A 323 -21.93 -1.79 -10.04
C PHE A 323 -23.03 -1.13 -10.90
N PRO A 324 -24.30 -1.48 -10.68
CA PRO A 324 -25.40 -0.94 -11.45
C PRO A 324 -25.64 0.51 -11.04
N TYR A 325 -25.77 1.38 -12.03
CA TYR A 325 -26.09 2.78 -11.79
C TYR A 325 -27.40 2.91 -11.00
N ASN A 326 -27.35 3.57 -9.84
CA ASN A 326 -28.52 3.90 -9.06
C ASN A 326 -29.09 5.23 -9.58
N ILE A 327 -30.38 5.25 -9.93
CA ILE A 327 -31.06 6.36 -10.63
C ILE A 327 -31.01 7.69 -9.84
N PHE A 328 -30.59 7.64 -8.58
CA PHE A 328 -30.47 8.81 -7.70
C PHE A 328 -29.27 9.73 -8.00
N HIS A 329 -28.35 9.36 -8.91
CA HIS A 329 -27.18 10.18 -9.26
C HIS A 329 -27.29 10.86 -10.64
N SER A 330 -28.29 11.72 -10.85
CA SER A 330 -28.46 12.43 -12.13
C SER A 330 -27.19 13.21 -12.52
N GLY A 331 -26.58 12.88 -13.66
CA GLY A 331 -25.45 13.64 -14.23
C GLY A 331 -24.14 12.87 -14.44
N ALA A 332 -24.12 11.54 -14.26
CA ALA A 332 -22.91 10.75 -14.48
C ALA A 332 -22.43 10.81 -15.94
N ALA A 333 -21.17 11.21 -16.13
CA ALA A 333 -20.54 11.28 -17.45
C ALA A 333 -20.27 9.87 -18.02
N LEU A 334 -20.33 9.75 -19.34
CA LEU A 334 -20.00 8.50 -20.04
C LEU A 334 -18.47 8.33 -20.07
N LEU A 335 -17.98 7.19 -19.61
CA LEU A 335 -16.56 6.88 -19.67
C LEU A 335 -16.21 6.27 -21.02
N ASN A 336 -15.20 6.82 -21.70
CA ASN A 336 -14.56 6.09 -22.77
C ASN A 336 -13.60 5.06 -22.18
N PHE A 337 -14.11 3.86 -21.95
CA PHE A 337 -13.34 2.79 -21.32
C PHE A 337 -12.07 2.41 -22.11
N ALA A 338 -12.04 2.57 -23.44
CA ALA A 338 -10.83 2.32 -24.22
C ALA A 338 -9.72 3.34 -23.93
N ASP A 339 -10.08 4.60 -23.67
CA ASP A 339 -9.13 5.62 -23.23
C ASP A 339 -8.72 5.39 -21.77
N GLU A 340 -9.64 4.95 -20.92
CA GLU A 340 -9.34 4.61 -19.52
C GLU A 340 -8.31 3.48 -19.41
N MET A 341 -8.44 2.46 -20.26
CA MET A 341 -7.50 1.36 -20.34
C MET A 341 -6.09 1.80 -20.75
N LYS A 342 -5.94 2.91 -21.48
CA LYS A 342 -4.61 3.45 -21.85
C LYS A 342 -3.87 4.06 -20.65
N LYS A 343 -4.58 4.43 -19.58
CA LYS A 343 -3.99 4.95 -18.34
C LYS A 343 -3.29 3.86 -17.53
N LEU A 344 -3.61 2.60 -17.79
CA LEU A 344 -2.92 1.46 -17.20
C LEU A 344 -1.55 1.32 -17.87
N LEU A 345 -0.51 1.63 -17.11
CA LEU A 345 0.86 1.25 -17.44
C LEU A 345 0.92 -0.24 -17.75
N ILE A 346 1.77 -0.61 -18.72
CA ILE A 346 2.01 -2.01 -19.10
C ILE A 346 0.77 -2.60 -19.77
N THR A 347 0.77 -2.58 -21.11
CA THR A 347 -0.27 -3.16 -21.96
C THR A 347 -0.43 -4.68 -21.88
N ASN A 348 0.29 -5.36 -20.98
CA ASN A 348 0.44 -6.81 -20.99
C ASN A 348 -0.08 -7.44 -19.68
N PHE A 349 -1.37 -7.25 -19.38
CA PHE A 349 -2.07 -8.10 -18.41
C PHE A 349 -2.53 -9.39 -19.08
N SER A 350 -2.47 -10.50 -18.35
CA SER A 350 -2.95 -11.80 -18.85
C SER A 350 -4.09 -12.38 -18.04
N ALA A 351 -4.46 -11.74 -16.94
CA ALA A 351 -5.64 -12.09 -16.16
C ALA A 351 -6.58 -10.89 -16.01
N LEU A 352 -7.88 -11.16 -16.07
CA LEU A 352 -8.95 -10.20 -15.83
C LEU A 352 -9.84 -10.73 -14.70
N GLU A 353 -10.01 -9.92 -13.66
CA GLU A 353 -10.89 -10.18 -12.53
C GLU A 353 -12.01 -9.13 -12.49
N LEU A 354 -13.25 -9.60 -12.53
CA LEU A 354 -14.44 -8.74 -12.57
C LEU A 354 -15.23 -8.93 -11.28
N HIS A 355 -15.36 -7.85 -10.51
CA HIS A 355 -16.23 -7.79 -9.34
C HIS A 355 -17.52 -7.10 -9.77
N LEU A 356 -18.60 -7.87 -9.88
CA LEU A 356 -19.86 -7.42 -10.44
C LEU A 356 -20.96 -7.43 -9.37
N SER A 357 -21.55 -6.26 -9.14
CA SER A 357 -22.71 -6.09 -8.26
C SER A 357 -24.01 -5.84 -9.04
N THR A 358 -24.15 -6.40 -10.25
CA THR A 358 -25.20 -6.03 -11.22
C THR A 358 -26.51 -6.80 -11.05
N LYS A 359 -27.66 -6.18 -11.34
CA LYS A 359 -28.92 -6.91 -11.56
C LYS A 359 -28.71 -7.95 -12.66
N GLY A 360 -28.94 -9.23 -12.37
CA GLY A 360 -28.53 -10.35 -13.21
C GLY A 360 -28.81 -10.18 -14.71
N HIS A 361 -29.92 -9.55 -15.10
CA HIS A 361 -30.32 -9.39 -16.50
C HIS A 361 -29.35 -8.61 -17.40
N VAL A 362 -28.40 -7.81 -16.88
CA VAL A 362 -27.44 -7.08 -17.72
C VAL A 362 -26.07 -7.77 -17.86
N LEU A 363 -25.86 -8.87 -17.15
CA LEU A 363 -24.56 -9.54 -17.06
C LEU A 363 -24.01 -9.95 -18.43
N GLY A 364 -24.80 -10.64 -19.25
CA GLY A 364 -24.33 -11.12 -20.56
C GLY A 364 -24.01 -10.00 -21.54
N ALA A 365 -24.85 -8.97 -21.61
CA ALA A 365 -24.60 -7.80 -22.47
C ALA A 365 -23.34 -7.03 -22.05
N LEU A 366 -23.09 -6.88 -20.76
CA LEU A 366 -21.86 -6.28 -20.21
C LEU A 366 -20.64 -7.07 -20.64
N MET A 367 -20.67 -8.38 -20.40
CA MET A 367 -19.54 -9.26 -20.64
C MET A 367 -19.18 -9.33 -22.12
N LEU A 368 -20.18 -9.37 -23.01
CA LEU A 368 -19.96 -9.30 -24.45
C LEU A 368 -19.23 -8.01 -24.86
N ARG A 369 -19.64 -6.85 -24.31
CA ARG A 369 -19.00 -5.56 -24.63
C ARG A 369 -17.57 -5.47 -24.11
N LEU A 370 -17.33 -5.90 -22.86
CA LEU A 370 -15.99 -5.91 -22.27
C LEU A 370 -15.06 -6.89 -22.98
N LEU A 371 -15.47 -8.16 -23.10
CA LEU A 371 -14.66 -9.21 -23.73
C LEU A 371 -14.53 -9.02 -25.24
N GLY A 372 -15.42 -8.26 -25.87
CA GLY A 372 -15.36 -7.89 -27.29
C GLY A 372 -14.30 -6.84 -27.61
N MET A 373 -13.76 -6.16 -26.60
CA MET A 373 -12.68 -5.20 -26.82
C MET A 373 -11.41 -5.93 -27.23
N HIS A 374 -10.81 -5.47 -28.33
CA HIS A 374 -9.61 -6.06 -28.89
C HIS A 374 -8.51 -6.27 -27.84
N GLN A 375 -8.21 -5.24 -27.03
CA GLN A 375 -7.17 -5.30 -25.99
C GLN A 375 -7.42 -6.42 -24.97
N ILE A 376 -8.65 -6.57 -24.49
CA ILE A 376 -9.02 -7.62 -23.53
C ILE A 376 -8.98 -8.99 -24.22
N ARG A 377 -9.60 -9.08 -25.40
CA ARG A 377 -9.69 -10.30 -26.20
C ARG A 377 -8.33 -10.91 -26.54
N THR A 378 -7.33 -10.10 -26.85
CA THR A 378 -6.00 -10.57 -27.25
C THR A 378 -5.06 -10.82 -26.08
N ALA A 379 -5.31 -10.20 -24.92
CA ALA A 379 -4.40 -10.25 -23.79
C ALA A 379 -4.81 -11.28 -22.71
N VAL A 380 -6.12 -11.46 -22.49
CA VAL A 380 -6.64 -12.26 -21.38
C VAL A 380 -6.52 -13.77 -21.64
N GLN A 381 -5.79 -14.43 -20.74
CA GLN A 381 -5.67 -15.89 -20.63
C GLN A 381 -6.49 -16.44 -19.46
N ARG A 382 -6.74 -15.64 -18.42
CA ARG A 382 -7.48 -16.05 -17.24
C ARG A 382 -8.59 -15.06 -16.93
N LEU A 383 -9.82 -15.55 -16.83
CA LEU A 383 -10.99 -14.75 -16.47
C LEU A 383 -11.52 -15.22 -15.12
N LYS A 384 -11.55 -14.31 -14.15
CA LYS A 384 -12.24 -14.52 -12.88
C LYS A 384 -13.44 -13.57 -12.81
N VAL A 385 -14.62 -14.11 -12.53
CA VAL A 385 -15.85 -13.32 -12.34
C VAL A 385 -16.38 -13.61 -10.95
N ILE A 386 -16.55 -12.55 -10.14
CA ILE A 386 -17.09 -12.61 -8.79
C ILE A 386 -18.43 -11.88 -8.79
N LEU A 387 -19.49 -12.60 -8.45
CA LEU A 387 -20.85 -12.08 -8.36
C LEU A 387 -21.20 -11.84 -6.89
N SER A 388 -21.54 -10.61 -6.52
CA SER A 388 -21.85 -10.26 -5.11
C SER A 388 -23.33 -10.43 -4.75
N GLU A 389 -23.60 -10.67 -3.45
CA GLU A 389 -24.92 -11.07 -2.92
C GLU A 389 -26.04 -10.02 -3.03
N TRP A 390 -25.75 -8.78 -3.44
CA TRP A 390 -26.79 -7.76 -3.70
C TRP A 390 -27.82 -8.23 -4.75
N CYS A 391 -27.46 -9.25 -5.53
CA CYS A 391 -28.31 -9.91 -6.52
C CYS A 391 -29.43 -10.79 -5.93
N ARG A 392 -29.33 -11.28 -4.69
CA ARG A 392 -30.26 -12.28 -4.14
C ARG A 392 -31.67 -11.75 -3.88
N ILE A 393 -31.84 -10.42 -3.72
CA ILE A 393 -33.10 -9.83 -3.25
C ILE A 393 -34.01 -9.35 -4.41
N SER A 394 -33.53 -9.30 -5.67
CA SER A 394 -34.27 -8.61 -6.75
C SER A 394 -34.46 -9.40 -8.06
N GLN A 395 -34.59 -10.73 -7.98
CA GLN A 395 -35.02 -11.55 -9.13
C GLN A 395 -36.40 -11.16 -9.70
N THR A 396 -37.16 -10.31 -9.00
CA THR A 396 -38.51 -9.87 -9.36
C THR A 396 -38.61 -8.46 -9.94
N SER A 397 -37.50 -7.72 -10.08
CA SER A 397 -37.57 -6.36 -10.65
C SER A 397 -37.67 -6.41 -12.18
N LYS A 398 -38.85 -6.05 -12.72
CA LYS A 398 -39.06 -5.84 -14.16
C LYS A 398 -37.96 -4.92 -14.71
N CYS A 399 -37.44 -5.21 -15.90
CA CYS A 399 -36.50 -4.32 -16.58
C CYS A 399 -37.13 -2.92 -16.69
N LEU A 400 -36.38 -1.90 -16.29
CA LEU A 400 -36.81 -0.50 -16.49
C LEU A 400 -36.92 -0.21 -17.99
N GLU A 401 -37.79 0.74 -18.38
CA GLU A 401 -38.07 1.05 -19.81
C GLU A 401 -36.83 1.46 -20.62
N LYS A 402 -35.73 1.88 -19.96
CA LYS A 402 -34.44 2.22 -20.58
C LYS A 402 -33.33 1.21 -20.26
N CYS A 403 -33.68 -0.01 -19.86
CA CYS A 403 -32.69 -1.03 -19.53
C CYS A 403 -31.99 -1.54 -20.79
N LEU A 404 -30.66 -1.43 -20.81
CA LEU A 404 -29.81 -1.86 -21.93
C LEU A 404 -29.37 -3.33 -21.80
N CYS A 405 -30.10 -4.14 -21.01
CA CYS A 405 -29.92 -5.59 -20.89
C CYS A 405 -30.07 -6.35 -22.21
N ASN A 406 -30.71 -5.71 -23.20
CA ASN A 406 -30.87 -6.23 -24.55
C ASN A 406 -30.04 -5.42 -25.56
N GLU A 407 -28.97 -4.73 -25.17
CA GLU A 407 -28.12 -3.99 -26.11
C GLU A 407 -26.65 -4.44 -26.01
N PRO A 408 -26.03 -4.93 -27.10
CA PRO A 408 -26.60 -5.05 -28.45
C PRO A 408 -27.68 -6.15 -28.52
N LYS A 409 -28.77 -5.94 -29.27
CA LYS A 409 -29.96 -6.86 -29.33
C LYS A 409 -29.64 -8.31 -29.64
N ASN A 410 -28.58 -8.53 -30.38
CA ASN A 410 -28.08 -9.83 -30.77
C ASN A 410 -27.00 -10.37 -29.83
N TRP A 411 -26.80 -9.82 -28.63
CA TRP A 411 -25.68 -10.24 -27.78
C TRP A 411 -25.72 -11.74 -27.43
N ARG A 412 -26.92 -12.32 -27.34
CA ARG A 412 -27.15 -13.76 -27.13
C ARG A 412 -26.78 -14.64 -28.32
N SER A 413 -26.58 -14.06 -29.49
CA SER A 413 -26.22 -14.76 -30.74
C SER A 413 -24.89 -14.29 -31.33
N GLN A 414 -24.18 -13.35 -30.67
CA GLN A 414 -22.84 -12.94 -31.06
C GLN A 414 -21.81 -13.91 -30.48
N SER A 415 -20.92 -14.40 -31.34
CA SER A 415 -19.73 -15.14 -30.93
C SER A 415 -18.49 -14.24 -31.04
N ILE A 416 -17.82 -14.03 -29.92
CA ILE A 416 -16.49 -13.42 -29.84
C ILE A 416 -15.51 -14.53 -29.51
N SER A 417 -14.49 -14.73 -30.33
CA SER A 417 -13.50 -15.78 -30.06
C SER A 417 -12.39 -15.27 -29.13
N LEU A 418 -12.33 -15.78 -27.90
CA LEU A 418 -11.26 -15.51 -26.93
C LEU A 418 -10.13 -16.53 -27.10
N THR A 419 -9.32 -16.36 -28.15
CA THR A 419 -8.34 -17.36 -28.62
C THR A 419 -7.25 -17.73 -27.63
N HIS A 420 -7.01 -16.90 -26.61
CA HIS A 420 -5.98 -17.11 -25.60
C HIS A 420 -6.54 -17.50 -24.23
N LEU A 421 -7.87 -17.55 -24.06
CA LEU A 421 -8.49 -17.83 -22.76
C LEU A 421 -8.36 -19.31 -22.39
N GLU A 422 -7.67 -19.59 -21.29
CA GLU A 422 -7.36 -20.93 -20.80
C GLU A 422 -8.16 -21.28 -19.54
N GLU A 423 -8.31 -20.33 -18.61
CA GLU A 423 -8.94 -20.53 -17.30
C GLU A 423 -10.12 -19.58 -17.12
N VAL A 424 -11.29 -20.14 -16.78
CA VAL A 424 -12.46 -19.36 -16.34
C VAL A 424 -12.87 -19.81 -14.95
N LYS A 425 -12.87 -18.87 -14.01
CA LYS A 425 -13.38 -19.05 -12.65
C LYS A 425 -14.58 -18.14 -12.42
N ILE A 426 -15.68 -18.70 -11.92
CA ILE A 426 -16.87 -17.94 -11.56
C ILE A 426 -17.18 -18.23 -10.08
N GLU A 427 -17.25 -17.18 -9.26
CA GLU A 427 -17.59 -17.22 -7.84
C GLU A 427 -18.92 -16.48 -7.60
N GLY A 428 -19.71 -16.93 -6.60
CA GLY A 428 -21.00 -16.32 -6.27
C GLY A 428 -22.14 -16.66 -7.23
N PHE A 429 -22.02 -17.75 -8.00
CA PHE A 429 -23.05 -18.19 -8.94
C PHE A 429 -24.29 -18.72 -8.21
N SER A 430 -25.47 -18.18 -8.53
CA SER A 430 -26.74 -18.54 -7.89
C SER A 430 -27.66 -19.39 -8.77
N GLY A 431 -27.37 -19.47 -10.07
CA GLY A 431 -28.17 -20.23 -11.04
C GLY A 431 -29.35 -19.45 -11.62
N GLY A 432 -29.38 -18.12 -11.49
CA GLY A 432 -30.41 -17.29 -12.11
C GLY A 432 -30.41 -17.40 -13.63
N SER A 433 -31.57 -17.21 -14.28
CA SER A 433 -31.72 -17.35 -15.75
C SER A 433 -30.72 -16.50 -16.55
N SER A 434 -30.43 -15.30 -16.10
CA SER A 434 -29.46 -14.41 -16.71
C SER A 434 -27.99 -14.81 -16.47
N GLU A 435 -27.71 -15.51 -15.36
CA GLU A 435 -26.39 -16.07 -15.08
C GLU A 435 -26.14 -17.32 -15.93
N ILE A 436 -27.21 -18.09 -16.21
CA ILE A 436 -27.17 -19.22 -17.15
C ILE A 436 -26.93 -18.72 -18.58
N ASP A 437 -27.68 -17.70 -19.03
CA ASP A 437 -27.43 -17.04 -20.33
C ASP A 437 -25.97 -16.59 -20.47
N PHE A 438 -25.38 -16.09 -19.38
CA PHE A 438 -23.99 -15.68 -19.31
C PHE A 438 -23.00 -16.85 -19.46
N ILE A 439 -23.21 -17.97 -18.77
CA ILE A 439 -22.37 -19.16 -18.94
C ILE A 439 -22.47 -19.70 -20.36
N THR A 440 -23.68 -19.80 -20.90
CA THR A 440 -23.90 -20.24 -22.29
C THR A 440 -23.16 -19.33 -23.27
N MET A 441 -23.20 -18.02 -23.05
CA MET A 441 -22.42 -17.08 -23.84
C MET A 441 -20.92 -17.38 -23.69
N ILE A 442 -20.34 -17.46 -22.48
CA ILE A 442 -18.91 -17.79 -22.30
C ILE A 442 -18.49 -19.07 -23.02
N GLN A 443 -19.30 -20.14 -22.93
CA GLN A 443 -19.04 -21.40 -23.62
C GLN A 443 -18.96 -21.22 -25.14
N GLN A 444 -19.84 -20.39 -25.72
CA GLN A 444 -19.77 -20.01 -27.13
C GLN A 444 -18.54 -19.15 -27.45
N LEU A 445 -17.99 -18.40 -26.49
CA LEU A 445 -16.82 -17.53 -26.69
C LEU A 445 -15.48 -18.29 -26.63
N THR A 446 -15.40 -19.38 -25.87
CA THR A 446 -14.14 -20.12 -25.64
C THR A 446 -13.90 -21.27 -26.62
N GLY A 447 -14.93 -21.73 -27.34
CA GLY A 447 -14.88 -23.04 -27.98
C GLY A 447 -14.64 -24.15 -26.95
N ASP A 448 -14.56 -25.41 -27.39
CA ASP A 448 -14.46 -26.60 -26.51
C ASP A 448 -13.15 -26.72 -25.68
N HIS A 449 -12.35 -25.66 -25.56
CA HIS A 449 -10.97 -25.70 -25.05
C HIS A 449 -10.72 -25.08 -23.67
N ALA A 450 -11.67 -24.33 -23.07
CA ALA A 450 -11.47 -23.70 -21.75
C ALA A 450 -12.06 -24.52 -20.60
N ILE A 451 -11.31 -24.65 -19.49
CA ILE A 451 -11.78 -25.35 -18.28
C ILE A 451 -12.58 -24.37 -17.41
N CYS A 452 -13.90 -24.54 -17.35
CA CYS A 452 -14.78 -23.79 -16.44
C CYS A 452 -14.84 -24.49 -15.07
N ARG A 453 -14.18 -23.94 -14.04
CA ARG A 453 -14.30 -24.43 -12.66
C ARG A 453 -15.39 -23.66 -11.91
N ARG A 454 -16.32 -24.39 -11.28
CA ARG A 454 -17.39 -23.87 -10.44
C ARG A 454 -17.10 -24.29 -9.00
N ASP A 455 -16.91 -23.32 -8.12
CA ASP A 455 -16.83 -23.58 -6.67
C ASP A 455 -18.24 -23.39 -6.09
N HIS A 456 -18.89 -24.48 -5.70
CA HIS A 456 -20.11 -24.43 -4.88
C HIS A 456 -19.68 -24.44 -3.42
N GLU A 457 -19.88 -23.33 -2.69
CA GLU A 457 -19.99 -23.39 -1.24
C GLU A 457 -21.44 -23.77 -0.91
N GLU A 458 -21.64 -25.04 -0.53
CA GLU A 458 -22.88 -25.50 0.09
C GLU A 458 -22.99 -24.86 1.48
N HIS A 459 -23.88 -23.89 1.63
CA HIS A 459 -24.38 -23.51 2.95
C HIS A 459 -25.52 -24.46 3.31
N ASP A 460 -25.21 -25.48 4.11
CA ASP A 460 -26.19 -26.27 4.83
C ASP A 460 -27.01 -25.36 5.75
N ILE A 461 -28.29 -25.17 5.43
CA ILE A 461 -29.31 -24.71 6.37
C ILE A 461 -30.26 -25.89 6.62
N LEU A 462 -29.94 -26.69 7.62
CA LEU A 462 -30.88 -27.45 8.43
C LEU A 462 -30.96 -26.68 9.76
N GLY A 463 -32.04 -26.01 10.14
CA GLY A 463 -33.42 -26.46 10.09
C GLY A 463 -33.74 -27.11 11.44
N ASP A 464 -33.98 -26.30 12.47
CA ASP A 464 -34.58 -26.72 13.73
C ASP A 464 -35.43 -25.58 14.29
N GLU A 465 -36.74 -25.65 14.03
CA GLU A 465 -37.75 -25.18 14.99
C GLU A 465 -37.95 -26.29 16.03
N PRO A 466 -38.31 -25.94 17.27
CA PRO A 466 -39.41 -26.67 17.87
C PRO A 466 -40.44 -25.76 18.56
N THR A 467 -41.68 -25.96 18.11
CA THR A 467 -42.98 -26.05 18.83
C THR A 467 -43.22 -25.23 20.09
#